data_AF-A0A3C0FWT8-F1
#
_entry.id   AF-A0A3C0FWT8-F1
#
_cell.length_a   1.000
_cell.length_b   1.000
_cell.length_c   1.000
_cell.angle_alpha   90.00
_cell.angle_beta   90.00
_cell.angle_gamma   90.00
#
_symmetry.space_group_name_H-M   'P 1'
#
loop_
_entity.id
_entity.type
_entity.pdbx_description
1 polymer ?
#
loop_
_entity_poly.entity_id
_entity_poly.type
_entity_poly.pdbx_seq_one_letter_code
_entity_poly.pdbx_strand_id
1 'polypeptide(L)' 'MALVEITPYEYDVEIDIVYATDRNFTGAPIYTRPACYL' A
#
# COMPACT_ATOMS: atom_id res chain seq x y z
N MET A 1 -5.07 18.46 8.88
CA MET A 1 -5.62 17.08 8.89
C MET A 1 -4.46 16.11 8.95
N ALA A 2 -4.51 15.14 9.85
CA ALA A 2 -3.55 14.04 9.90
C ALA A 2 -4.09 12.87 9.09
N LEU A 3 -3.22 12.19 8.35
CA LEU A 3 -3.56 10.95 7.65
C LEU A 3 -3.64 9.80 8.66
N VAL A 4 -4.55 8.86 8.43
CA VAL A 4 -4.73 7.64 9.23
C VAL A 4 -4.16 6.46 8.46
N GLU A 5 -3.39 5.59 9.12
CA GLU A 5 -2.91 4.35 8.51
C GLU A 5 -4.06 3.34 8.42
N ILE A 6 -4.23 2.73 7.26
CA ILE A 6 -5.20 1.65 7.05
C ILE A 6 -4.44 0.33 7.11
N THR A 7 -4.82 -0.53 8.05
CA THR A 7 -4.31 -1.90 8.18
C THR A 7 -5.42 -2.93 8.02
N PRO A 8 -5.16 -4.14 7.49
CA PRO A 8 -6.17 -5.20 7.41
C PRO A 8 -6.62 -5.74 8.78
N TYR A 9 -5.86 -5.42 9.85
CA TYR A 9 -6.19 -5.80 11.21
C TYR A 9 -7.24 -4.87 11.82
N GLU A 10 -7.11 -3.56 11.57
CA GLU A 10 -8.02 -2.53 12.09
C GLU A 10 -9.27 -2.37 11.21
N TYR A 11 -9.15 -2.69 9.93
CA TYR A 11 -10.20 -2.54 8.94
C TYR A 11 -10.39 -3.84 8.17
N ASP A 12 -11.63 -4.25 7.97
CA ASP A 12 -12.01 -5.44 7.19
C ASP A 12 -11.84 -5.16 5.68
N VAL A 13 -10.60 -4.96 5.26
CA VAL A 13 -10.22 -4.60 3.88
C VAL A 13 -8.97 -5.36 3.45
N GLU A 14 -8.91 -5.70 2.17
CA GLU A 14 -7.69 -6.17 1.54
C GLU A 14 -6.86 -4.99 1.02
N ILE A 15 -5.54 -5.05 1.23
CA ILE A 15 -4.61 -4.01 0.77
C ILE A 15 -3.63 -4.64 -0.23
N ASP A 16 -3.67 -4.17 -1.48
CA ASP A 16 -2.70 -4.52 -2.51
C ASP A 16 -1.94 -3.27 -3.01
N ILE A 17 -0.80 -2.98 -2.40
CA ILE A 17 0.08 -1.88 -2.84
C ILE A 17 0.97 -2.37 -3.98
N VAL A 18 0.38 -2.51 -5.18
CA VAL A 18 1.07 -3.07 -6.37
C VAL A 18 2.37 -2.32 -6.74
N TYR A 19 2.47 -1.04 -6.39
CA TYR A 19 3.66 -0.20 -6.61
C TYR A 19 4.81 -0.52 -5.66
N ALA A 20 4.59 -1.32 -4.62
CA ALA A 20 5.67 -1.86 -3.78
C ALA A 20 6.19 -3.22 -4.29
N THR A 21 5.70 -3.69 -5.45
CA THR A 21 6.06 -4.97 -6.07
C THR A 21 6.48 -4.76 -7.52
N ASP A 22 6.84 -5.83 -8.24
CA ASP A 22 7.06 -5.82 -9.69
C ASP A 22 5.75 -5.88 -10.51
N ARG A 23 4.59 -6.11 -9.88
CA ARG A 23 3.25 -6.12 -10.51
C ARG A 23 2.73 -4.72 -10.85
N ASN A 24 3.62 -3.82 -11.23
CA ASN A 24 3.29 -2.49 -11.72
C ASN A 24 3.95 -2.26 -13.10
N PHE A 25 3.58 -1.15 -13.76
CA PHE A 25 3.98 -0.89 -15.14
C PHE A 25 5.50 -0.73 -15.35
N THR A 26 6.28 -0.51 -14.29
CA THR A 26 7.75 -0.41 -14.38
C THR A 26 8.44 -1.76 -14.30
N GLY A 27 7.75 -2.82 -13.86
CA GLY A 27 8.37 -4.12 -13.58
C GLY A 27 9.33 -4.12 -12.38
N ALA A 28 9.39 -3.03 -11.61
CA ALA A 28 10.24 -2.90 -10.42
C ALA A 28 9.50 -2.19 -9.29
N PRO A 29 9.85 -2.42 -8.00
CA PRO A 29 9.23 -1.69 -6.89
C PRO A 29 9.50 -0.19 -6.97
N ILE A 30 8.42 0.60 -6.93
CA ILE A 30 8.45 2.07 -6.85
C ILE A 30 8.47 2.51 -5.37
N TYR A 31 7.66 1.87 -4.53
CA TYR A 31 7.62 2.14 -3.09
C TYR A 31 8.47 1.15 -2.32
N THR A 32 9.36 1.67 -1.47
CA THR A 32 10.15 0.85 -0.54
C THR A 32 9.31 0.35 0.64
N ARG A 33 8.24 1.09 1.02
CA ARG A 33 7.34 0.72 2.12
C ARG A 33 5.89 0.61 1.63
N PRO A 34 5.24 -0.56 1.74
CA PRO A 34 3.85 -0.76 1.31
C PRO A 34 2.84 -0.35 2.40
N ALA A 35 2.70 0.96 2.66
CA ALA A 35 1.76 1.46 3.66
C ALA A 35 0.64 2.30 3.02
N CYS A 36 -0.60 2.10 3.51
CA CYS A 36 -1.80 2.76 3.02
C CYS A 36 -2.27 3.82 4.02
N TYR A 37 -2.55 5.03 3.54
CA TYR A 37 -3.03 6.13 4.38
C TYR A 37 -4.20 6.85 3.71
N LEU A 38 -5.20 7.26 4.49
CA LEU A 38 -6.35 8.06 4.06
C LEU A 38 -6.67 9.17 5.07
#